data_AF-A0A7W0ERR3-F1
#
_entry.id   AF-A0A7W0ERR3-F1
#
_cell.length_a   1.000
_cell.length_b   1.000
_cell.length_c   1.000
_cell.angle_alpha   90.00
_cell.angle_beta   90.00
_cell.angle_gamma   90.00
#
_symmetry.space_group_name_H-M   'P 1'
#
loop_
_entity.id
_entity.type
_entity.pdbx_description
1 polymer ?
#
loop_
_entity_poly.entity_id
_entity_poly.type
_entity_poly.pdbx_seq_one_letter_code
_entity_poly.pdbx_strand_id
1 'polypeptide(L)' 'MQVEKALAEAVAKFVDVLHHIYSGIKISPIANYEDEDFTFEISIPKNLSIDEVLETCHKECIKVEDEYDLFILPKVVYEQ' A
#
# COMPACT_ATOMS: atom_id res chain seq x y z
N MET A 1 -0.32 -19.31 -10.25
CA MET A 1 0.92 -18.96 -10.98
C MET A 1 0.88 -17.62 -11.72
N GLN A 2 -0.15 -17.25 -12.50
CA GLN A 2 -0.22 -15.88 -13.09
C GLN A 2 -0.66 -14.80 -12.09
N VAL A 3 -1.66 -15.09 -11.24
CA VAL A 3 -2.17 -14.15 -10.23
C VAL A 3 -1.11 -13.78 -9.18
N GLU A 4 -0.37 -14.77 -8.66
CA GLU A 4 0.69 -14.52 -7.66
C GLU A 4 1.80 -13.61 -8.19
N LYS A 5 2.11 -13.71 -9.50
CA LYS A 5 3.08 -12.84 -10.15
C LYS A 5 2.54 -11.42 -10.28
N ALA A 6 1.31 -11.27 -10.78
CA ALA A 6 0.66 -9.97 -10.91
C ALA A 6 0.55 -9.26 -9.55
N LEU A 7 0.18 -10.01 -8.51
CA LEU A 7 0.12 -9.50 -7.14
C LEU A 7 1.49 -9.07 -6.62
N ALA A 8 2.53 -9.89 -6.82
CA ALA A 8 3.88 -9.52 -6.41
C ALA A 8 4.39 -8.25 -7.14
N GLU A 9 4.10 -8.11 -8.44
CA GLU A 9 4.45 -6.94 -9.24
C GLU A 9 3.70 -5.69 -8.77
N ALA A 10 2.39 -5.79 -8.55
CA ALA A 10 1.54 -4.71 -8.04
C ALA A 10 2.00 -4.23 -6.65
N VAL A 11 2.21 -5.17 -5.72
CA VAL A 11 2.70 -4.89 -4.36
C VAL A 11 4.08 -4.22 -4.41
N ALA A 12 5.00 -4.73 -5.22
CA ALA A 12 6.33 -4.15 -5.35
C ALA A 12 6.27 -2.72 -5.90
N LYS A 13 5.44 -2.48 -6.92
CA LYS A 13 5.25 -1.16 -7.53
C LYS A 13 4.64 -0.16 -6.52
N PHE A 14 3.61 -0.57 -5.79
CA PHE A 14 2.99 0.24 -4.75
C PHE A 14 3.99 0.65 -3.67
N VAL A 15 4.77 -0.31 -3.16
CA VAL A 15 5.80 -0.08 -2.13
C VAL A 15 6.90 0.84 -2.65
N ASP A 16 7.37 0.65 -3.88
CA ASP A 16 8.42 1.48 -4.49
C ASP A 16 7.98 2.95 -4.64
N VAL A 17 6.75 3.17 -5.13
CA VAL A 17 6.19 4.52 -5.26
C VAL A 17 6.09 5.22 -3.89
N LEU A 18 5.57 4.54 -2.86
CA LEU A 18 5.45 5.17 -1.54
C LEU A 18 6.82 5.50 -0.92
N HIS A 19 7.82 4.62 -1.06
CA HIS A 19 9.17 4.92 -0.58
C HIS A 19 9.87 6.03 -1.38
N HIS A 20 9.51 6.22 -2.65
CA HIS A 20 10.00 7.34 -3.44
C HIS A 20 9.42 8.69 -2.98
N ILE A 21 8.16 8.70 -2.53
CA ILE A 21 7.46 9.92 -2.09
C ILE A 21 7.76 10.24 -0.62
N TYR A 22 7.73 9.23 0.26
CA TYR A 22 7.84 9.41 1.70
C TYR A 22 9.06 8.71 2.26
N SER A 23 10.02 9.49 2.75
CA SER A 23 11.18 8.96 3.46
C SER A 23 10.82 8.53 4.88
N GLY A 24 11.34 7.38 5.32
CA GLY A 24 11.25 6.95 6.72
C GLY A 24 9.94 6.27 7.10
N ILE A 25 9.09 5.94 6.13
CA ILE A 25 7.94 5.06 6.37
C ILE A 25 8.39 3.59 6.45
N LYS A 26 7.58 2.75 7.09
CA LYS A 26 7.73 1.29 7.06
C LYS A 26 6.44 0.68 6.55
N ILE A 27 6.56 -0.26 5.61
CA ILE A 27 5.41 -0.96 5.04
C ILE A 27 5.54 -2.44 5.39
N SER A 28 4.51 -3.00 6.00
CA SER A 28 4.46 -4.42 6.36
C SER A 28 3.13 -5.03 5.90
N PRO A 29 3.13 -6.29 5.42
CA PRO A 29 1.89 -6.99 5.17
C PRO A 29 1.16 -7.24 6.50
N ILE A 30 -0.16 -7.17 6.48
CA ILE A 30 -1.01 -7.57 7.60
C ILE A 30 -1.97 -8.67 7.16
N ALA A 31 -2.81 -9.16 8.08
CA ALA A 31 -3.83 -10.13 7.72
C ALA A 31 -4.78 -9.53 6.68
N ASN A 32 -5.14 -10.31 5.66
CA ASN A 32 -6.12 -9.89 4.67
C ASN A 32 -7.44 -9.52 5.36
N TYR A 33 -8.09 -8.50 4.81
CA TYR A 33 -9.37 -8.00 5.30
C TYR A 33 -10.43 -8.35 4.27
N GLU A 34 -11.45 -9.11 4.69
CA GLU A 34 -12.56 -9.53 3.83
C GLU A 34 -12.09 -10.15 2.50
N ASP A 35 -12.41 -9.50 1.37
CA ASP A 35 -12.18 -10.00 0.01
C ASP A 35 -10.98 -9.30 -0.67
N GLU A 36 -10.17 -8.54 0.07
CA GLU A 36 -8.98 -7.87 -0.45
C GLU A 36 -7.89 -8.89 -0.84
N ASP A 37 -7.25 -8.68 -1.99
CA ASP A 37 -6.13 -9.49 -2.46
C ASP A 37 -4.90 -9.32 -1.58
N PHE A 38 -4.71 -8.11 -1.02
CA PHE A 38 -3.59 -7.80 -0.14
C PHE A 38 -3.87 -6.64 0.80
N THR A 39 -3.26 -6.67 1.98
CA THR A 39 -3.40 -5.60 2.96
C THR A 39 -2.06 -5.18 3.54
N PHE A 40 -1.88 -3.87 3.71
CA PHE A 40 -0.67 -3.28 4.27
C PHE A 40 -0.97 -2.50 5.54
N GLU A 41 -0.02 -2.53 6.46
CA GLU A 41 0.15 -1.44 7.42
C GLU A 41 1.34 -0.57 7.00
N ILE A 42 1.11 0.74 6.96
CA ILE A 42 2.09 1.77 6.62
C ILE A 42 2.31 2.59 7.88
N SER A 43 3.42 2.33 8.56
CA SER A 43 3.83 3.10 9.73
C SER A 43 4.58 4.35 9.27
N ILE A 44 4.13 5.53 9.70
CA ILE A 44 4.69 6.82 9.30
C ILE A 44 5.26 7.59 10.50
N PRO A 45 6.34 8.37 10.32
CA PRO A 45 6.84 9.25 11.37
C PRO A 45 5.83 10.38 11.69
N LYS A 46 5.88 10.90 12.92
CA LYS A 46 4.91 11.90 13.44
C LYS A 46 4.92 13.26 12.73
N ASN A 47 5.89 13.50 11.86
CA ASN A 47 5.98 14.72 11.05
C ASN A 47 5.25 14.60 9.70
N LEU A 48 4.73 13.42 9.34
CA LEU A 48 3.87 13.22 8.17
C LEU A 48 2.40 13.18 8.61
N SER A 49 1.49 13.62 7.75
CA SER A 49 0.05 13.54 8.00
C SER A 49 -0.49 12.17 7.58
N ILE A 50 -1.25 11.52 8.47
CA ILE A 50 -1.97 10.27 8.11
C ILE A 50 -2.88 10.50 6.91
N ASP A 51 -3.64 11.59 6.90
CA ASP A 51 -4.63 11.85 5.85
C ASP A 51 -3.98 12.03 4.48
N GLU A 52 -2.85 12.74 4.42
CA GLU A 52 -2.11 12.97 3.16
C GLU A 52 -1.47 11.69 2.63
N VAL A 53 -0.89 10.88 3.52
CA VAL A 53 -0.31 9.59 3.14
C VAL A 53 -1.41 8.63 2.68
N LEU A 54 -2.53 8.58 3.40
CA LEU A 54 -3.68 7.73 3.05
C LEU A 54 -4.30 8.15 1.70
N GLU A 55 -4.43 9.44 1.43
CA GLU A 55 -4.89 9.93 0.12
C GLU A 55 -3.97 9.47 -1.02
N THR A 56 -2.66 9.52 -0.81
CA THR A 56 -1.67 9.01 -1.77
C THR A 56 -1.80 7.50 -1.95
N CYS A 57 -1.97 6.76 -0.86
CA CYS A 57 -2.19 5.31 -0.93
C CYS A 57 -3.44 4.97 -1.74
N HIS A 58 -4.57 5.64 -1.52
CA HIS A 58 -5.80 5.40 -2.29
C HIS A 58 -5.60 5.66 -3.80
N LYS A 59 -4.85 6.71 -4.17
CA LYS A 59 -4.53 6.98 -5.58
C LYS A 59 -3.70 5.86 -6.20
N GLU A 60 -2.74 5.30 -5.48
CA GLU A 60 -1.95 4.17 -5.97
C GLU A 60 -2.76 2.86 -5.97
N CYS A 61 -3.65 2.63 -5.02
CA CYS A 61 -4.57 1.49 -5.03
C CYS A 61 -5.47 1.49 -6.28
N ILE A 62 -6.06 2.64 -6.63
CA ILE A 62 -6.88 2.78 -7.86
C ILE A 62 -6.06 2.42 -9.11
N LYS A 63 -4.80 2.84 -9.19
CA LYS A 63 -3.93 2.46 -10.31
C LYS A 63 -3.63 0.97 -10.36
N VAL A 64 -3.45 0.35 -9.19
CA VAL A 64 -3.25 -1.11 -9.09
C VAL A 64 -4.50 -1.84 -9.55
N GLU A 65 -5.68 -1.41 -9.12
CA GLU A 65 -6.97 -1.97 -9.55
C GLU A 65 -7.13 -1.86 -11.06
N ASP A 66 -6.91 -0.67 -11.63
CA ASP A 66 -7.01 -0.42 -13.08
C ASP A 66 -6.02 -1.26 -13.92
N GLU A 67 -4.81 -1.52 -13.40
CA GLU A 67 -3.72 -2.16 -14.16
C GLU A 67 -3.69 -3.69 -13.97
N TYR A 68 -4.05 -4.19 -12.79
CA TYR A 68 -3.88 -5.59 -12.41
C TYR A 68 -5.19 -6.30 -12.06
N ASP A 69 -6.32 -5.59 -11.95
CA ASP A 69 -7.60 -6.12 -11.44
C ASP A 69 -7.44 -6.73 -10.03
N LEU A 70 -6.70 -6.01 -9.17
CA LEU A 70 -6.39 -6.40 -7.79
C LEU A 70 -6.82 -5.33 -6.79
N PHE A 71 -7.35 -5.77 -5.66
CA PHE A 71 -7.81 -4.92 -4.56
C PHE A 71 -6.80 -4.94 -3.41
N ILE A 72 -6.23 -3.76 -3.12
CA ILE A 72 -5.24 -3.58 -2.07
C ILE A 72 -5.78 -2.59 -1.03
N LEU A 73 -5.77 -2.98 0.23
CA LEU A 73 -6.15 -2.12 1.34
C LEU A 73 -4.93 -1.56 2.10
N PRO A 74 -4.74 -0.23 2.11
CA PRO A 74 -3.71 0.41 2.92
C PRO A 74 -4.28 0.85 4.28
N LYS A 75 -3.58 0.50 5.36
CA LYS A 75 -3.83 1.04 6.71
C LYS A 75 -2.65 1.92 7.13
N VAL A 76 -2.88 3.21 7.31
CA VAL A 76 -1.83 4.15 7.72
C VAL A 76 -1.91 4.39 9.23
N VAL A 77 -0.77 4.28 9.91
CA VAL A 77 -0.64 4.50 11.36
C VAL A 77 0.63 5.28 11.68
N TYR A 78 0.68 5.99 12.80
CA TYR A 78 1.95 6.54 13.28
C TYR A 78 2.87 5.42 13.79
N GLU A 79 4.18 5.57 13.56
CA GLU A 79 5.19 4.79 14.26
C GLU A 79 5.00 4.92 15.79
N GLN A 80 5.08 3.78 16.48
CA GLN A 80 5.04 3.71 17.94
C GLN A 80 6.32 4.27 18.55
#